data_AF-A0A3P6EM42-F1
#
_entry.id   AF-A0A3P6EM42-F1
#
_cell.length_a   1.000
_cell.length_b   1.000
_cell.length_c   1.000
_cell.angle_alpha   90.00
_cell.angle_beta   90.00
_cell.angle_gamma   90.00
#
_symmetry.space_group_name_H-M   'P 1'
#
loop_
_entity.id
_entity.type
_entity.pdbx_description
1 polymer ?
#
loop_
_entity_poly.entity_id
_entity_poly.type
_entity_poly.pdbx_seq_one_letter_code
_entity_poly.pdbx_strand_id
1 'polypeptide(L)'
;MVADAILGTTWSLPHPRSQLEVDLHAFLTTITLPLPPDVHDILDWVAGDSPLRDFRSSSTWEVLRPRQEKKDWVDVVWFKGAIPKLGFTMWVANYDRLPTRARLAGWGMLISPKCGLCSRCDETRDHLMLACEYSHEVWKEVLLRCQSPSTLLTNWSELLSWIRSS
;
A
#
# COMPACT_ATOMS: atom_id res chain seq x y z
N MET A 1 23.57 -21.03 -15.47
CA MET A 1 22.42 -21.90 -15.81
C MET A 1 22.75 -23.33 -15.40
N VAL A 2 21.85 -24.31 -15.48
CA VAL A 2 22.12 -25.68 -14.98
C VAL A 2 23.26 -26.33 -15.78
N ALA A 3 23.34 -26.04 -17.09
CA ALA A 3 24.43 -26.50 -17.94
C ALA A 3 25.82 -26.01 -17.48
N ASP A 4 25.93 -24.80 -16.92
CA ASP A 4 27.19 -24.24 -16.42
C ASP A 4 27.67 -24.92 -15.13
N ALA A 5 26.78 -25.63 -14.43
CA ALA A 5 27.07 -26.38 -13.21
C ALA A 5 27.48 -27.84 -13.48
N ILE A 6 27.68 -28.22 -14.75
CA ILE A 6 28.07 -29.57 -15.16
C ILE A 6 29.47 -29.54 -15.78
N LEU A 7 30.37 -30.40 -15.32
CA LEU A 7 31.71 -30.57 -15.86
C LEU A 7 31.86 -32.03 -16.32
N GLY A 8 31.63 -32.25 -17.63
CA GLY A 8 31.57 -33.59 -18.22
C GLY A 8 30.41 -34.42 -17.67
N THR A 9 30.72 -35.41 -16.84
CA THR A 9 29.76 -36.32 -16.20
C THR A 9 29.54 -36.03 -14.70
N THR A 10 30.04 -34.89 -14.21
CA THR A 10 29.99 -34.54 -12.78
C THR A 10 29.39 -33.17 -12.57
N TRP A 11 28.75 -32.98 -11.41
CA TRP A 11 28.27 -31.67 -10.96
C TRP A 11 29.42 -30.84 -10.40
N SER A 12 29.61 -29.64 -10.91
CA SER A 12 30.57 -28.64 -10.44
C SER A 12 29.85 -27.64 -9.53
N LEU A 13 29.61 -28.04 -8.28
CA LEU A 13 28.90 -27.25 -7.27
C LEU A 13 29.88 -26.69 -6.21
N PRO A 14 29.64 -25.50 -5.67
CA PRO A 14 30.43 -24.96 -4.56
C PRO A 14 30.25 -25.83 -3.30
N HIS A 15 31.12 -25.66 -2.29
CA HIS A 15 30.97 -26.39 -1.03
C HIS A 15 29.68 -25.96 -0.30
N PRO A 16 28.81 -26.90 0.14
CA PRO A 16 27.55 -26.57 0.81
C PRO A 16 27.81 -25.94 2.18
N ARG A 17 27.05 -24.89 2.51
CA ARG A 17 27.15 -24.09 3.75
C ARG A 17 25.92 -24.23 4.65
N SER A 18 24.93 -25.04 4.25
CA SER A 18 23.72 -25.32 5.02
C SER A 18 23.27 -26.77 4.82
N GLN A 19 22.47 -27.31 5.75
CA GLN A 19 21.90 -28.66 5.61
C GLN A 19 21.05 -28.80 4.34
N LEU A 20 20.31 -27.75 3.98
CA LEU A 20 19.50 -27.72 2.77
C LEU A 20 20.36 -27.89 1.49
N GLU A 21 21.53 -27.25 1.45
CA GLU A 21 22.47 -27.40 0.34
C GLU A 21 23.11 -28.79 0.30
N VAL A 22 23.39 -29.40 1.47
CA VAL A 22 23.88 -30.78 1.56
C VAL A 22 22.84 -31.76 1.00
N ASP A 23 21.59 -31.63 1.41
CA ASP A 23 20.49 -32.49 0.96
C ASP A 23 20.25 -32.32 -0.55
N LEU A 24 20.31 -31.09 -1.06
CA LEU A 24 20.24 -30.79 -2.48
C LEU A 24 21.39 -31.46 -3.24
N HIS A 25 22.63 -31.37 -2.76
CA HIS A 25 23.78 -31.99 -3.41
C HIS A 25 23.64 -33.52 -3.44
N ALA A 26 23.22 -34.13 -2.32
CA ALA A 26 22.96 -35.56 -2.26
C ALA A 26 21.92 -35.98 -3.30
N PHE A 27 20.83 -35.22 -3.44
CA PHE A 27 19.83 -35.46 -4.47
C PHE A 27 20.40 -35.32 -5.89
N LEU A 28 21.16 -34.26 -6.19
CA LEU A 28 21.75 -34.03 -7.51
C LEU A 28 22.69 -35.17 -7.92
N THR A 29 23.39 -35.82 -6.98
CA THR A 29 24.23 -37.00 -7.28
C THR A 29 23.46 -38.23 -7.72
N THR A 30 22.13 -38.28 -7.49
CA THR A 30 21.27 -39.36 -7.98
C THR A 30 20.84 -39.19 -9.45
N ILE A 31 21.10 -38.01 -10.03
CA ILE A 31 20.76 -37.68 -11.42
C ILE A 31 21.91 -38.11 -12.34
N THR A 32 21.59 -38.91 -13.36
CA THR A 32 22.58 -39.39 -14.35
C THR A 32 22.94 -38.29 -15.37
N LEU A 33 24.24 -38.03 -15.53
CA LEU A 33 24.82 -37.10 -16.52
C LEU A 33 25.56 -37.85 -17.63
N PRO A 34 25.71 -37.29 -18.86
CA PRO A 34 25.24 -35.97 -19.28
C PRO A 34 23.75 -35.96 -19.62
N LEU A 35 23.10 -34.84 -19.39
CA LEU A 35 21.77 -34.57 -19.95
C LEU A 35 21.87 -34.58 -21.50
N PRO A 36 20.77 -34.85 -22.23
CA PRO A 36 20.80 -34.92 -23.69
C PRO A 36 21.49 -33.68 -24.29
N PRO A 37 22.44 -33.84 -25.23
CA PRO A 37 23.41 -32.81 -25.61
C PRO A 37 22.84 -31.60 -26.37
N ASP A 38 21.52 -31.45 -26.43
CA ASP A 38 20.83 -30.41 -27.21
C ASP A 38 19.65 -29.78 -26.45
N VAL A 39 19.64 -29.89 -25.12
CA VAL A 39 18.63 -29.24 -24.29
C VAL A 39 19.21 -27.94 -23.75
N HIS A 40 18.82 -26.82 -24.35
CA HIS A 40 19.10 -25.50 -23.79
C HIS A 40 18.31 -25.30 -22.50
N ASP A 41 18.96 -24.66 -21.51
CA ASP A 41 18.29 -24.26 -20.27
C ASP A 41 17.15 -23.28 -20.59
N ILE A 42 15.96 -23.59 -20.07
CA ILE A 42 14.79 -22.71 -20.14
C ILE A 42 14.64 -22.01 -18.80
N LEU A 43 14.59 -20.68 -18.82
CA LEU A 43 14.28 -19.88 -17.64
C LEU A 43 12.77 -19.80 -17.48
N ASP A 44 12.22 -20.50 -16.49
CA ASP A 44 10.83 -20.34 -16.08
C ASP A 44 10.74 -19.37 -14.90
N TRP A 45 9.86 -18.38 -15.00
CA TRP A 45 9.58 -17.46 -13.91
C TRP A 45 8.40 -17.97 -13.08
N VAL A 46 8.62 -18.34 -11.83
CA VAL A 46 7.54 -18.83 -10.96
C VAL A 46 7.02 -17.68 -10.09
N ALA A 47 5.78 -17.25 -10.33
CA ALA A 47 5.10 -16.24 -9.52
C ALA A 47 4.02 -16.93 -8.67
N GLY A 48 4.30 -17.15 -7.39
CA GLY A 48 3.43 -17.93 -6.50
C GLY A 48 3.43 -19.41 -6.89
N ASP A 49 2.27 -20.05 -6.98
CA ASP A 49 2.16 -21.46 -7.40
C ASP A 49 2.07 -21.65 -8.93
N SER A 50 2.20 -20.56 -9.70
CA SER A 50 2.02 -20.59 -11.16
C SER A 50 3.35 -20.36 -11.88
N PRO A 51 3.87 -21.36 -12.62
CA PRO A 51 4.98 -21.16 -13.53
C PRO A 51 4.51 -20.27 -14.69
N LEU A 52 5.15 -19.11 -14.84
CA LEU A 52 4.99 -18.22 -15.98
C LEU A 52 6.20 -18.44 -16.89
N ARG A 53 5.94 -18.95 -18.10
CA ARG A 53 6.98 -19.08 -19.15
C ARG A 53 7.58 -17.73 -19.55
N ASP A 54 6.83 -16.65 -19.32
CA ASP A 54 7.27 -15.27 -19.59
C ASP A 54 7.19 -14.42 -18.32
N PHE A 55 8.23 -13.62 -18.08
CA PHE A 55 8.23 -12.66 -16.99
C PHE A 55 7.13 -11.60 -17.22
N ARG A 56 6.23 -11.49 -16.24
CA ARG A 56 5.24 -10.40 -16.16
C ARG A 56 5.47 -9.60 -14.90
N SER A 57 5.81 -8.33 -15.06
CA SER A 57 6.03 -7.40 -13.95
C SER A 57 4.77 -7.24 -13.08
N SER A 58 3.58 -7.22 -13.70
CA SER A 58 2.29 -7.15 -12.99
C SER A 58 2.03 -8.37 -12.12
N SER A 59 2.19 -9.58 -12.67
CA SER A 59 2.01 -10.84 -11.93
C SER A 59 3.02 -10.99 -10.79
N THR A 60 4.27 -10.64 -11.06
CA THR A 60 5.34 -10.63 -10.05
C THR A 60 5.01 -9.65 -8.91
N TRP A 61 4.60 -8.43 -9.25
CA TRP A 61 4.19 -7.44 -8.28
C TRP A 61 3.00 -7.89 -7.43
N GLU A 62 2.01 -8.54 -8.05
CA GLU A 62 0.83 -9.06 -7.35
C GLU A 62 1.16 -10.13 -6.31
N VAL A 63 2.19 -10.94 -6.57
CA VAL A 63 2.67 -11.99 -5.65
C VAL A 63 3.56 -11.40 -4.56
N LEU A 64 4.47 -10.48 -4.92
CA LEU A 64 5.42 -9.90 -3.97
C LEU A 64 4.78 -8.87 -3.03
N ARG A 65 3.72 -8.18 -3.46
CA ARG A 65 3.14 -7.10 -2.67
C ARG A 65 2.49 -7.66 -1.39
N PRO A 66 2.78 -7.08 -0.21
CA PRO A 66 2.01 -7.36 0.98
C PRO A 66 0.56 -6.91 0.76
N ARG A 67 -0.39 -7.84 0.75
CA ARG A 67 -1.81 -7.52 0.68
C ARG A 67 -2.30 -7.13 2.06
N GLN A 68 -2.77 -5.90 2.19
CA GLN A 68 -3.49 -5.44 3.37
C GLN A 68 -4.99 -5.54 3.15
N GLU A 69 -5.73 -5.59 4.25
CA GLU A 69 -7.18 -5.49 4.20
C GLU A 69 -7.63 -4.20 3.51
N LYS A 70 -8.59 -4.34 2.60
CA LYS A 70 -9.18 -3.20 1.89
C LYS A 70 -9.86 -2.30 2.92
N LYS A 71 -9.43 -1.04 3.01
CA LYS A 71 -10.06 -0.07 3.89
C LYS A 71 -11.41 0.36 3.34
N ASP A 72 -12.40 0.48 4.20
CA ASP A 72 -13.76 0.80 3.79
C ASP A 72 -13.82 2.12 3.03
N TRP A 73 -12.99 3.11 3.37
CA TRP A 73 -13.02 4.46 2.77
C TRP A 73 -12.32 4.56 1.41
N VAL A 74 -11.78 3.46 0.87
CA VAL A 74 -10.92 3.48 -0.33
C VAL A 74 -11.65 4.03 -1.57
N ASP A 75 -12.95 3.76 -1.68
CA ASP A 75 -13.84 4.21 -2.76
C ASP A 75 -14.18 5.70 -2.65
N VAL A 76 -14.26 6.24 -1.43
CA VAL A 76 -14.43 7.67 -1.16
C VAL A 76 -13.23 8.49 -1.66
N VAL A 77 -12.03 7.91 -1.59
CA VAL A 77 -10.78 8.58 -1.94
C VAL A 77 -10.43 8.39 -3.43
N TRP A 78 -10.57 7.16 -3.91
CA TRP A 78 -10.12 6.75 -5.24
C TRP A 78 -11.29 6.35 -6.11
N PHE A 79 -11.89 7.35 -6.76
CA PHE A 79 -12.98 7.17 -7.72
C PHE A 79 -12.61 7.75 -9.10
N LYS A 80 -13.34 7.33 -10.13
CA LYS A 80 -13.13 7.80 -11.50
C LYS A 80 -13.41 9.31 -11.57
N GLY A 81 -12.45 10.09 -12.03
CA GLY A 81 -12.56 11.56 -12.10
C GLY A 81 -12.12 12.28 -10.83
N ALA A 82 -11.63 11.58 -9.81
CA ALA A 82 -11.04 12.20 -8.64
C ALA A 82 -9.81 13.03 -9.02
N ILE A 83 -9.74 14.26 -8.50
CA ILE A 83 -8.55 15.12 -8.66
C ILE A 83 -7.43 14.55 -7.77
N PRO A 84 -6.27 14.14 -8.32
CA PRO A 84 -5.24 13.44 -7.56
C PRO A 84 -4.79 14.17 -6.29
N LYS A 85 -4.67 15.50 -6.35
CA LYS A 85 -4.32 16.32 -5.18
C LYS A 85 -5.34 16.21 -4.06
N LEU A 86 -6.63 16.22 -4.38
CA LEU A 86 -7.71 16.09 -3.39
C LEU A 86 -7.79 14.67 -2.84
N GLY A 87 -7.63 13.66 -3.71
CA GLY A 87 -7.55 12.25 -3.31
C GLY A 87 -6.39 12.01 -2.33
N PHE A 88 -5.19 12.52 -2.62
CA PHE A 88 -4.07 12.43 -1.70
C PHE A 88 -4.35 13.09 -0.35
N THR A 89 -4.90 14.31 -0.33
CA THR A 89 -5.25 14.99 0.92
C THR A 89 -6.28 14.20 1.73
N MET A 90 -7.32 13.67 1.09
CA MET A 90 -8.35 12.86 1.75
C MET A 90 -7.81 11.53 2.27
N TRP A 91 -6.90 10.90 1.51
CA TRP A 91 -6.18 9.70 1.93
C TRP A 91 -5.39 9.94 3.22
N VAL A 92 -4.60 11.02 3.27
CA VAL A 92 -3.83 11.39 4.46
C VAL A 92 -4.76 11.74 5.64
N ALA A 93 -5.89 12.42 5.36
CA ALA A 93 -6.90 12.73 6.37
C ALA A 93 -7.55 11.47 6.95
N ASN A 94 -7.90 10.48 6.13
CA ASN A 94 -8.47 9.21 6.60
C ASN A 94 -7.53 8.44 7.54
N TYR A 95 -6.21 8.58 7.38
CA TYR A 95 -5.23 8.02 8.30
C TYR A 95 -4.94 8.89 9.53
N ASP A 96 -5.61 10.03 9.67
CA ASP A 96 -5.34 11.06 10.67
C ASP A 96 -3.87 11.53 10.65
N ARG A 97 -3.28 11.61 9.45
CA ARG A 97 -1.86 11.92 9.22
C ARG A 97 -1.59 13.30 8.65
N LEU A 98 -2.59 14.19 8.67
CA LEU A 98 -2.40 15.56 8.23
C LEU A 98 -1.38 16.26 9.16
N PRO A 99 -0.54 17.16 8.62
CA PRO A 99 0.44 17.91 9.42
C PRO A 99 -0.25 19.05 10.18
N THR A 100 -1.24 18.72 11.02
CA THR A 100 -1.95 19.71 11.82
C THR A 100 -1.05 20.23 12.94
N ARG A 101 -1.33 21.43 13.44
CA ARG A 101 -0.51 22.04 14.51
C ARG A 101 -0.47 21.19 15.78
N ALA A 102 -1.56 20.53 16.15
CA ALA A 102 -1.55 19.61 17.29
C ALA A 102 -0.58 18.44 17.08
N ARG A 103 -0.56 17.86 15.87
CA ARG A 103 0.35 16.74 15.54
C ARG A 103 1.81 17.19 15.49
N LEU A 104 2.08 18.34 14.87
CA LEU A 104 3.42 18.92 14.78
C LEU A 104 3.97 19.30 16.17
N ALA A 105 3.15 19.88 17.04
CA ALA A 105 3.51 20.13 18.44
C ALA A 105 3.81 18.82 19.19
N GLY A 106 3.03 17.76 18.93
CA GLY A 106 3.28 16.42 19.47
C GLY A 106 4.60 15.78 19.01
N TRP A 107 5.19 16.26 17.91
CA TRP A 107 6.54 15.87 17.47
C TRP A 107 7.67 16.69 18.14
N GLY A 108 7.34 17.57 19.10
CA GLY A 108 8.31 18.38 19.82
C GLY A 108 8.65 19.72 19.13
N MET A 109 7.89 20.12 18.09
CA MET A 109 8.03 21.46 17.54
C MET A 109 7.54 22.51 18.53
N LEU A 110 8.31 23.59 18.72
CA LEU A 110 7.96 24.74 19.57
C LEU A 110 6.92 25.64 18.91
N ILE A 111 5.74 25.10 18.65
CA ILE A 111 4.61 25.81 18.04
C ILE A 111 3.36 25.68 18.92
N SER A 112 2.48 26.68 18.86
CA SER A 112 1.17 26.58 19.50
C SER A 112 0.29 25.57 18.73
N PRO A 113 -0.33 24.58 19.42
CA PRO A 113 -1.23 23.61 18.81
C PRO A 113 -2.57 24.22 18.41
N LYS A 114 -2.85 25.48 18.79
CA LYS A 114 -4.11 26.16 18.51
C LYS A 114 -4.39 26.28 17.01
N CYS A 115 -5.64 26.04 16.65
CA CYS A 115 -6.17 26.16 15.30
C CYS A 115 -5.93 27.56 14.74
N GLY A 116 -5.31 27.62 13.54
CA GLY A 116 -5.04 28.90 12.88
C GLY A 116 -6.29 29.67 12.42
N LEU A 117 -7.45 29.00 12.37
CA LEU A 117 -8.71 29.60 11.91
C LEU A 117 -9.53 30.21 13.04
N CYS A 118 -9.76 29.44 14.12
CA CYS A 118 -10.59 29.91 15.25
C CYS A 118 -9.77 30.41 16.45
N SER A 119 -8.49 30.02 16.57
CA SER A 119 -7.61 30.29 17.72
C SER A 119 -8.15 29.85 19.10
N ARG A 120 -9.19 29.01 19.16
CA ARG A 120 -9.85 28.56 20.41
C ARG A 120 -9.44 27.14 20.81
N CYS A 121 -9.63 26.20 19.90
CA CYS A 121 -9.33 24.78 20.12
C CYS A 121 -8.01 24.39 19.46
N ASP A 122 -7.52 23.20 19.79
CA ASP A 122 -6.32 22.66 19.18
C ASP A 122 -6.63 22.16 17.75
N GLU A 123 -5.69 22.35 16.84
CA GLU A 123 -5.81 21.98 15.44
C GLU A 123 -5.62 20.47 15.27
N THR A 124 -6.70 19.71 15.46
CA THR A 124 -6.78 18.31 15.07
C THR A 124 -7.41 18.17 13.69
N ARG A 125 -7.35 16.99 13.05
CA ARG A 125 -8.06 16.75 11.78
C ARG A 125 -9.55 17.05 11.91
N ASP A 126 -10.18 16.47 12.93
CA ASP A 126 -11.64 16.58 13.12
C ASP A 126 -12.03 18.01 13.44
N HIS A 127 -11.23 18.74 14.23
CA HIS A 127 -11.49 20.15 14.45
C HIS A 127 -11.31 20.97 13.16
N LEU A 128 -10.16 20.85 12.49
CA LEU A 128 -9.85 21.61 11.29
C LEU A 128 -10.87 21.36 10.17
N MET A 129 -11.31 20.12 9.99
CA MET A 129 -12.17 19.74 8.86
C MET A 129 -13.66 19.81 9.18
N LEU A 130 -14.06 19.65 10.44
CA LEU A 130 -15.47 19.49 10.81
C LEU A 130 -15.90 20.41 11.95
N ALA A 131 -15.20 20.41 13.09
CA ALA A 131 -15.69 21.04 14.33
C ALA A 131 -15.27 22.53 14.54
N CYS A 132 -14.43 23.08 13.67
CA CYS A 132 -14.00 24.48 13.73
C CYS A 132 -15.12 25.40 13.26
N GLU A 133 -15.37 26.53 13.94
CA GLU A 133 -16.46 27.45 13.59
C GLU A 133 -16.38 27.92 12.13
N TYR A 134 -15.15 28.12 11.61
CA TYR A 134 -14.95 28.43 10.20
C TYR A 134 -15.38 27.28 9.27
N SER A 135 -15.02 26.05 9.61
CA SER A 135 -15.33 24.86 8.81
C SER A 135 -16.83 24.52 8.85
N HIS A 136 -17.51 24.80 9.97
CA HIS A 136 -18.96 24.71 10.08
C HIS A 136 -19.67 25.61 9.04
N GLU A 137 -19.23 26.86 8.88
CA GLU A 137 -19.83 27.75 7.88
C GLU A 137 -19.59 27.26 6.45
N VAL A 138 -18.40 26.71 6.17
CA VAL A 138 -18.11 26.08 4.86
C VAL A 138 -19.02 24.88 4.62
N TRP A 139 -19.18 23.99 5.61
CA TRP A 139 -20.02 22.81 5.47
C TRP A 139 -21.50 23.15 5.33
N LYS A 140 -21.99 24.16 6.05
CA LYS A 140 -23.36 24.65 5.89
C LYS A 140 -23.64 25.06 4.44
N GLU A 141 -22.71 25.77 3.83
CA GLU A 141 -22.77 26.19 2.43
C GLU A 141 -22.69 25.01 1.43
N VAL A 142 -21.88 23.99 1.74
CA VAL A 142 -21.77 22.77 0.92
C VAL A 142 -23.03 21.92 1.02
N LEU A 143 -23.50 21.64 2.24
CA LEU A 143 -24.67 20.81 2.49
C LEU A 143 -25.94 21.42 1.86
N LEU A 144 -26.07 22.75 1.92
CA LEU A 144 -27.14 23.47 1.25
C LEU A 144 -27.11 23.27 -0.28
N ARG A 145 -25.93 23.39 -0.90
CA ARG A 145 -25.77 23.20 -2.36
C ARG A 145 -25.96 21.75 -2.79
N CYS A 146 -25.61 20.80 -1.92
CA CYS A 146 -25.81 19.37 -2.14
C CYS A 146 -27.22 18.88 -1.78
N GLN A 147 -28.13 19.76 -1.34
CA GLN A 147 -29.49 19.41 -0.90
C GLN A 147 -29.49 18.30 0.16
N SER A 148 -28.47 18.28 1.02
CA SER A 148 -28.33 17.26 2.05
C SER A 148 -29.39 17.47 3.15
N PRO A 149 -30.07 16.41 3.60
CA PRO A 149 -30.95 16.49 4.77
C PRO A 149 -30.18 16.66 6.08
N SER A 150 -28.86 16.43 6.06
CA SER A 150 -28.00 16.59 7.23
C SER A 150 -27.70 18.06 7.47
N THR A 151 -27.84 18.50 8.72
CA THR A 151 -27.60 19.90 9.10
C THR A 151 -26.16 20.15 9.52
N LEU A 152 -25.47 19.14 10.06
CA LEU A 152 -24.09 19.22 10.55
C LEU A 152 -23.39 17.87 10.46
N LEU A 153 -22.08 17.90 10.20
CA LEU A 153 -21.18 16.75 10.28
C LEU A 153 -20.26 16.97 11.47
N THR A 154 -20.39 16.15 12.51
CA THR A 154 -19.70 16.39 13.79
C THR A 154 -18.46 15.54 13.97
N ASN A 155 -18.37 14.43 13.23
CA ASN A 155 -17.24 13.50 13.30
C ASN A 155 -16.93 12.90 11.93
N TRP A 156 -15.74 12.30 11.84
CA TRP A 156 -15.22 11.77 10.57
C TRP A 156 -16.05 10.61 10.01
N SER A 157 -16.65 9.78 10.87
CA SER A 157 -17.49 8.67 10.44
C SER A 157 -18.79 9.14 9.79
N GLU A 158 -19.43 10.19 10.34
CA GLU A 158 -20.58 10.84 9.73
C GLU A 158 -20.26 11.41 8.34
N LEU A 159 -19.11 12.09 8.20
CA LEU A 159 -18.64 12.60 6.92
C LEU A 159 -18.51 11.47 5.89
N LEU A 160 -17.85 10.37 6.25
CA LEU A 160 -17.68 9.23 5.35
C LEU A 160 -19.01 8.55 5.00
N SER A 161 -19.94 8.47 5.96
CA SER A 161 -21.28 7.94 5.71
C SER A 161 -22.06 8.82 4.73
N TRP A 162 -21.99 10.15 4.89
CA TRP A 162 -22.66 11.11 4.02
C TRP A 162 -22.14 11.03 2.58
N ILE A 163 -20.81 10.98 2.38
CA ILE A 163 -20.21 10.89 1.04
C ILE A 163 -20.64 9.61 0.33
N ARG A 164 -20.73 8.48 1.04
CA ARG A 164 -21.18 7.20 0.44
C ARG A 164 -22.67 7.16 0.15
N SER A 165 -23.48 7.95 0.85
CA SER A 165 -24.92 8.04 0.61
C SER A 165 -25.30 8.99 -0.52
N SER A 166 -24.35 9.80 -1.00
CA SER A 166 -24.55 10.84 -2.02
C SER A 166 -24.26 10.36 -3.43
#